data_AF-A0A7K3QN89-F1
#
_entry.id   AF-A0A7K3QN89-F1
#
_cell.length_a   1.000
_cell.length_b   1.000
_cell.length_c   1.000
_cell.angle_alpha   90.00
_cell.angle_beta   90.00
_cell.angle_gamma   90.00
#
_symmetry.space_group_name_H-M   'P 1'
#
loop_
_entity.id
_entity.type
_entity.pdbx_description
1 polymer ?
#
loop_
_entity_poly.entity_id
_entity_poly.type
_entity_poly.pdbx_seq_one_letter_code
_entity_poly.pdbx_strand_id
1 'polypeptide(L)' 'PCSELMSGGGPGPSCTNSSPDANERAQVDQLWANGFAKALAKVNQAR' A
#
# COMPACT_ATOMS: atom_id res chain seq x y z
N PRO A 1 1.01 9.88 -13.05
CA PRO A 1 1.73 9.32 -14.23
C PRO A 1 1.44 7.81 -14.33
N CYS A 2 1.66 7.13 -15.47
CA CYS A 2 1.44 5.68 -15.54
C CYS A 2 2.33 4.87 -14.57
N SER A 3 3.44 5.46 -14.12
CA SER A 3 4.30 4.88 -13.07
C SER A 3 3.66 4.84 -11.68
N GLU A 4 2.73 5.74 -11.38
CA GLU A 4 1.99 5.79 -10.11
C GLU A 4 0.70 4.99 -10.25
N LEU A 5 0.60 3.86 -9.55
CA LEU A 5 -0.59 3.00 -9.60
C LEU A 5 -1.83 3.75 -9.10
N MET A 6 -1.67 4.59 -8.08
CA MET A 6 -2.74 5.37 -7.45
C MET A 6 -3.21 6.55 -8.31
N SER A 7 -2.57 6.81 -9.46
CA SER A 7 -3.09 7.76 -10.46
C SER A 7 -4.34 7.25 -11.21
N GLY A 8 -4.64 5.94 -11.09
CA GLY A 8 -5.84 5.32 -11.62
C GLY A 8 -5.98 5.51 -13.13
N GLY A 9 -7.13 6.04 -13.56
CA GLY A 9 -7.42 6.28 -14.98
C GLY A 9 -6.79 7.54 -15.58
N GLY A 10 -6.11 8.38 -14.79
CA GLY A 10 -5.54 9.66 -15.25
C GLY A 10 -4.59 9.53 -16.47
N PRO A 11 -3.68 8.55 -16.51
CA PRO A 11 -2.78 8.33 -17.64
C PRO A 11 -3.45 7.81 -18.93
N GLY A 12 -4.74 7.49 -18.89
CA GLY A 12 -5.51 6.97 -20.01
C GLY A 12 -5.47 5.44 -20.16
N PRO A 13 -6.31 4.88 -21.05
CA PRO A 13 -6.53 3.44 -21.16
C PRO A 13 -5.34 2.65 -21.74
N SER A 14 -4.35 3.33 -22.31
CA SER A 14 -3.10 2.71 -22.76
C SER A 14 -2.17 2.35 -21.60
N CYS A 15 -2.38 2.93 -20.41
CA CYS A 15 -1.61 2.58 -19.23
C CYS A 15 -2.09 1.25 -18.64
N THR A 16 -1.16 0.30 -18.51
CA THR A 16 -1.44 -1.05 -18.03
C THR A 16 -0.60 -1.44 -16.81
N ASN A 17 0.14 -0.49 -16.24
CA ASN A 17 0.94 -0.72 -15.04
C ASN A 17 0.04 -1.12 -13.87
N SER A 18 0.31 -2.27 -13.28
CA SER A 18 -0.42 -2.82 -12.13
C SER A 18 0.40 -2.80 -10.84
N SER A 19 1.62 -2.27 -10.87
CA SER A 19 2.53 -2.25 -9.74
C SER A 19 2.65 -0.85 -9.14
N PRO A 20 2.57 -0.72 -7.80
CA PRO A 20 2.84 0.55 -7.14
C PRO A 20 4.32 0.91 -7.24
N ASP A 21 4.59 2.20 -7.31
CA ASP A 21 5.96 2.69 -7.30
C ASP A 21 6.61 2.55 -5.90
N ALA A 22 7.85 3.03 -5.76
CA ALA A 22 8.55 2.97 -4.47
C ALA A 22 7.89 3.84 -3.39
N ASN A 23 7.33 4.99 -3.75
CA ASN A 23 6.71 5.92 -2.81
C ASN A 23 5.36 5.39 -2.32
N GLU A 24 4.55 4.84 -3.22
CA GLU A 24 3.25 4.23 -2.89
C GLU A 24 3.41 3.05 -1.94
N ARG A 25 4.42 2.20 -2.17
CA ARG A 25 4.76 1.11 -1.24
C ARG A 25 5.17 1.63 0.13
N ALA A 26 6.06 2.62 0.17
CA ALA A 26 6.53 3.20 1.43
C ALA A 26 5.39 3.83 2.25
N GLN A 27 4.40 4.46 1.60
CA GLN A 27 3.22 4.98 2.27
C GLN A 27 2.36 3.88 2.89
N VAL A 28 2.12 2.79 2.16
CA VAL A 28 1.39 1.63 2.70
C VAL A 28 2.11 1.03 3.90
N ASP A 29 3.44 0.83 3.81
CA ASP A 29 4.23 0.31 4.93
C ASP A 29 4.10 1.19 6.18
N GLN A 30 4.11 2.51 6.02
CA GLN A 30 3.91 3.46 7.13
C GLN A 30 2.50 3.38 7.74
N LEU A 31 1.46 3.27 6.90
CA LEU A 31 0.08 3.15 7.36
C LEU A 31 -0.14 1.88 8.18
N TRP A 32 0.51 0.77 7.81
CA TRP A 32 0.35 -0.53 8.47
C TRP A 32 1.34 -0.78 9.60
N ALA A 33 2.40 0.01 9.75
CA ALA A 33 3.42 -0.16 10.79
C ALA A 33 2.82 -0.33 12.20
N ASN A 34 1.84 0.50 12.56
CA ASN A 34 1.19 0.46 13.88
C ASN A 34 -0.06 -0.45 13.91
N GLY A 35 -0.73 -0.62 12.77
CA GLY A 35 -1.90 -1.50 12.65
C GLY A 35 -1.52 -2.97 12.83
N PHE A 36 -0.43 -3.39 12.21
CA PHE A 36 0.12 -4.74 12.33
C PHE A 36 0.61 -5.03 13.75
N ALA A 37 1.36 -4.10 14.35
CA ALA A 37 1.83 -4.21 15.74
C ALA A 37 0.66 -4.39 16.73
N LYS A 38 -0.43 -3.62 16.55
CA LYS A 38 -1.65 -3.74 17.37
C LYS A 38 -2.34 -5.10 17.19
N ALA A 39 -2.40 -5.62 15.97
CA ALA A 39 -2.97 -6.93 15.70
C ALA A 39 -2.14 -8.05 16.35
N LEU A 40 -0.81 -7.99 16.23
CA LEU A 40 0.11 -8.94 16.84
C LEU A 40 -0.01 -8.94 18.37
N ALA A 41 -0.09 -7.76 18.99
CA ALA A 41 -0.28 -7.64 20.44
C ALA A 41 -1.59 -8.29 20.91
N LYS A 42 -2.70 -8.12 20.17
CA LYS A 42 -3.97 -8.80 20.49
C LYS A 42 -3.85 -10.33 20.41
N VAL A 43 -3.18 -10.86 19.39
CA VAL A 43 -2.97 -12.31 19.25
C VAL A 43 -2.16 -12.85 20.44
N ASN A 44 -1.08 -12.15 20.83
CA ASN A 44 -0.25 -12.57 21.96
C ASN A 44 -0.99 -12.52 23.30
N GLN A 45 -1.94 -11.60 23.49
CA GLN A 45 -2.77 -11.51 24.70
C GLN A 45 -3.84 -12.62 24.77
N ALA A 46 -4.24 -13.18 23.64
CA ALA A 46 -5.27 -14.21 23.55
C ALA A 46 -4.72 -15.65 23.65
N ARG A 47 -3.39 -15.81 23.73
CA ARG A 47 -2.70 -17.08 23.92
C ARG A 47 -2.40 -17.31 25.39
#